data_AF-A0A1E3VVD7-F1
#
_entry.id   AF-A0A1E3VVD7-F1
#
_cell.length_a   1.000
_cell.length_b   1.000
_cell.length_c   1.000
_cell.angle_alpha   90.00
_cell.angle_beta   90.00
_cell.angle_gamma   90.00
#
_symmetry.space_group_name_H-M   'P 1'
#
loop_
_entity.id
_entity.type
_entity.pdbx_description
1 polymer ?
#
loop_
_entity_poly.entity_id
_entity_poly.type
_entity_poly.pdbx_seq_one_letter_code
_entity_poly.pdbx_strand_id
1 'polypeptide(L)'
;MDDGIVVYLASGGAWTEDIAEAARAEGEDEVKALEATAEEAVRERLVISVYPMPIEVKDDGTVDPISVRERIRASHRTTLTKDWYDVPL
;
A
#
# COMPACT_ATOMS: atom_id res chain seq x y z
N MET A 1 13.59 12.12 -5.27
CA MET A 1 12.52 11.41 -4.56
C MET A 1 11.94 12.44 -3.60
N ASP A 2 10.96 13.21 -4.06
CA ASP A 2 10.36 14.34 -3.33
C ASP A 2 8.85 14.12 -3.08
N ASP A 3 8.32 12.94 -3.44
CA ASP A 3 6.91 12.76 -3.78
C ASP A 3 6.09 12.04 -2.69
N GLY A 4 6.74 11.48 -1.64
CA GLY A 4 6.05 10.73 -0.59
C GLY A 4 5.28 9.51 -1.11
N ILE A 5 5.78 8.88 -2.18
CA ILE A 5 5.16 7.73 -2.83
C ILE A 5 4.96 6.56 -1.86
N VAL A 6 3.87 5.82 -2.06
CA VAL A 6 3.57 4.63 -1.27
C VAL A 6 4.25 3.44 -1.93
N VAL A 7 4.93 2.65 -1.09
CA VAL A 7 5.60 1.42 -1.50
C VAL A 7 5.15 0.26 -0.62
N TYR A 8 5.24 -0.94 -1.16
CA TYR A 8 4.80 -2.18 -0.54
C TYR A 8 5.97 -3.13 -0.42
N LEU A 9 6.01 -3.90 0.68
CA LEU A 9 7.00 -4.94 0.88
C LEU A 9 6.65 -6.12 -0.04
N ALA A 10 7.53 -6.41 -1.00
CA ALA A 10 7.43 -7.56 -1.88
C ALA A 10 8.08 -8.81 -1.26
N SER A 11 7.84 -9.97 -1.87
CA SER A 11 8.54 -11.20 -1.48
C SER A 11 10.07 -11.04 -1.58
N GLY A 12 10.80 -11.62 -0.63
CA GLY A 12 12.26 -11.54 -0.59
C GLY A 12 12.84 -10.23 -0.03
N GLY A 13 12.00 -9.35 0.54
CA GLY A 13 12.45 -8.13 1.22
C GLY A 13 12.68 -6.93 0.30
N ALA A 14 12.32 -7.04 -0.98
CA ALA A 14 12.32 -5.93 -1.92
C ALA A 14 11.12 -4.98 -1.66
N TRP A 15 11.19 -3.77 -2.19
CA TRP A 15 10.11 -2.79 -2.16
C TRP A 15 9.62 -2.50 -3.57
N THR A 16 8.30 -2.45 -3.75
CA THR A 16 7.63 -2.20 -5.03
C THR A 16 6.58 -1.11 -4.89
N GLU A 17 6.30 -0.40 -5.97
CA GLU A 17 5.21 0.56 -6.07
C GLU A 17 3.88 -0.13 -6.46
N ASP A 18 3.95 -1.38 -6.95
CA ASP A 18 2.77 -2.14 -7.37
C ASP A 18 2.25 -3.03 -6.23
N ILE A 19 1.04 -2.75 -5.76
CA ILE A 19 0.39 -3.54 -4.72
C ILE A 19 0.15 -5.01 -5.14
N ALA A 20 0.03 -5.30 -6.44
CA ALA A 20 -0.18 -6.66 -6.92
C ALA A 20 1.02 -7.58 -6.60
N GLU A 21 2.21 -7.00 -6.53
CA GLU A 21 3.49 -7.68 -6.22
C GLU A 21 3.81 -7.72 -4.71
N ALA A 22 2.98 -7.09 -3.88
CA ALA A 22 3.18 -7.06 -2.44
C ALA A 22 3.05 -8.48 -1.83
N ALA A 23 3.87 -8.74 -0.80
CA ALA A 23 3.74 -9.93 0.02
C ALA A 23 2.38 -9.92 0.75
N ARG A 24 1.75 -11.10 0.82
CA ARG A 24 0.43 -11.30 1.42
C ARG A 24 0.57 -12.23 2.62
N ALA A 25 -0.31 -12.04 3.59
CA ALA A 25 -0.41 -12.87 4.78
C ALA A 25 -1.86 -13.27 4.99
N GLU A 26 -2.10 -14.55 5.33
CA GLU A 26 -3.44 -15.10 5.58
C GLU A 26 -3.75 -15.22 7.07
N GLY A 27 -2.74 -15.09 7.94
CA GLY A 27 -2.88 -15.20 9.39
C GLY A 27 -2.02 -14.23 10.18
N GLU A 28 -2.33 -14.07 11.47
CA GLU A 28 -1.66 -13.10 12.36
C GLU A 28 -0.15 -13.33 12.47
N ASP A 29 0.32 -14.58 12.45
CA ASP A 29 1.74 -14.88 12.58
C ASP A 29 2.53 -14.46 11.33
N GLU A 30 1.95 -14.63 10.14
CA GLU A 30 2.53 -14.16 8.89
C GLU A 30 2.52 -12.62 8.82
N VAL A 31 1.44 -11.99 9.28
CA VAL A 31 1.37 -10.52 9.39
C VAL A 31 2.50 -9.99 10.28
N LYS A 32 2.69 -10.57 11.47
CA LYS A 32 3.76 -10.17 12.39
C LYS A 32 5.15 -10.38 11.80
N ALA A 33 5.35 -11.46 11.04
CA ALA A 33 6.63 -11.73 10.39
C ALA A 33 6.95 -10.70 9.29
N LEU A 34 5.96 -10.32 8.48
CA LEU A 34 6.10 -9.27 7.47
C LEU A 34 6.29 -7.90 8.11
N GLU A 35 5.52 -7.58 9.16
CA GLU A 35 5.70 -6.34 9.93
C GLU A 35 7.10 -6.22 10.51
N ALA A 36 7.62 -7.27 11.17
CA ALA A 36 8.96 -7.24 11.74
C ALA A 36 10.05 -6.98 10.68
N THR A 37 9.88 -7.57 9.49
CA THR A 37 10.76 -7.33 8.34
C THR A 37 10.67 -5.87 7.87
N ALA A 38 9.45 -5.35 7.76
CA ALA A 38 9.20 -3.97 7.35
C ALA A 38 9.71 -2.95 8.39
N GLU A 39 9.61 -3.25 9.68
CA GLU A 39 10.10 -2.41 10.78
C GLU A 39 11.63 -2.31 10.80
N GLU A 40 12.35 -3.36 10.39
CA GLU A 40 13.80 -3.26 10.17
C GLU A 40 14.11 -2.22 9.10
N ALA A 41 13.37 -2.22 7.98
CA ALA A 41 13.57 -1.22 6.93
C ALA A 41 13.28 0.23 7.41
N VAL A 42 12.35 0.41 8.36
CA VAL A 42 12.15 1.71 9.03
C VAL A 42 13.38 2.08 9.87
N ARG A 43 13.93 1.13 10.65
CA ARG A 43 15.14 1.36 11.47
C ARG A 43 16.35 1.70 10.61
N GLU A 44 16.47 1.06 9.45
CA GLU A 44 17.49 1.33 8.42
C GLU A 44 17.22 2.60 7.61
N ARG A 45 16.08 3.27 7.83
CA ARG A 45 15.65 4.51 7.16
C ARG A 45 15.43 4.35 5.66
N LEU A 46 15.06 3.16 5.23
CA LEU A 46 14.66 2.89 3.84
C LEU A 46 13.22 3.39 3.57
N VAL A 47 12.36 3.33 4.59
CA VAL A 47 10.96 3.79 4.56
C VAL A 47 10.62 4.56 5.83
N ILE A 48 9.57 5.39 5.78
CA ILE A 48 9.20 6.28 6.89
C ILE A 48 8.36 5.55 7.96
N SER A 49 7.41 4.73 7.54
CA SER A 49 6.47 4.01 8.40
C SER A 49 5.86 2.85 7.65
N VAL A 50 5.48 1.80 8.38
CA VAL A 50 4.94 0.56 7.83
C VAL A 50 3.75 0.12 8.68
N TYR A 51 2.77 -0.51 8.04
CA TYR A 51 1.65 -1.17 8.70
C TYR A 51 1.00 -2.15 7.72
N PRO A 52 0.41 -3.25 8.22
CA PRO A 52 -0.37 -4.17 7.43
C PRO A 52 -1.76 -3.60 7.18
N MET A 53 -2.34 -3.95 6.05
CA MET A 53 -3.70 -3.55 5.72
C MET A 53 -4.45 -4.70 5.07
N PRO A 54 -5.76 -4.82 5.31
CA PRO A 54 -6.56 -5.86 4.67
C PRO A 54 -6.77 -5.53 3.18
N ILE A 55 -6.69 -6.56 2.36
CA ILE A 55 -6.89 -6.52 0.92
C ILE A 55 -8.01 -7.49 0.51
N GLU A 56 -8.62 -7.22 -0.63
CA GLU A 56 -9.48 -8.13 -1.35
C GLU A 56 -8.73 -8.62 -2.60
N VAL A 57 -8.77 -9.94 -2.85
CA VAL A 57 -8.32 -10.53 -4.10
C VAL A 57 -9.56 -10.90 -4.90
N LYS A 58 -9.73 -10.27 -6.05
CA LYS A 58 -10.87 -10.51 -6.95
C LYS A 58 -10.68 -11.79 -7.76
N ASP A 59 -11.77 -12.28 -8.34
CA ASP A 59 -11.78 -13.49 -9.18
C ASP A 59 -10.84 -13.41 -10.39
N ASP A 60 -10.54 -12.19 -10.87
CA ASP A 60 -9.60 -11.93 -11.97
C ASP A 60 -8.13 -11.81 -11.51
N GLY A 61 -7.86 -12.00 -10.21
CA GLY A 61 -6.54 -11.90 -9.60
C GLY A 61 -6.12 -10.48 -9.20
N THR A 62 -6.97 -9.47 -9.45
CA THR A 62 -6.71 -8.09 -9.05
C THR A 62 -6.69 -7.97 -7.52
N VAL A 63 -5.71 -7.23 -7.00
CA VAL A 63 -5.59 -6.93 -5.57
C VAL A 63 -6.04 -5.50 -5.32
N ASP A 64 -7.05 -5.34 -4.46
CA ASP A 64 -7.52 -4.02 -4.03
C ASP A 64 -7.45 -3.90 -2.50
N PRO A 65 -6.96 -2.76 -1.96
CA PRO A 65 -7.15 -2.48 -0.55
C PRO A 65 -8.63 -2.37 -0.18
N ILE A 66 -9.02 -2.90 0.97
CA ILE A 66 -10.41 -2.76 1.45
C ILE A 66 -10.72 -1.29 1.81
N SER A 67 -9.73 -0.59 2.40
CA SER A 67 -9.90 0.80 2.81
C SER A 67 -9.88 1.77 1.62
N VAL A 68 -10.85 2.70 1.60
CA VAL A 68 -10.90 3.80 0.62
C VAL A 68 -9.57 4.59 0.59
N ARG A 69 -9.00 4.87 1.77
CA ARG A 69 -7.75 5.62 1.91
C ARG A 69 -6.62 4.92 1.16
N GLU A 70 -6.52 3.61 1.33
CA GLU A 70 -5.46 2.81 0.73
C GLU A 70 -5.68 2.61 -0.76
N ARG A 71 -6.93 2.55 -1.25
CA ARG A 71 -7.23 2.56 -2.69
C ARG A 71 -6.76 3.85 -3.37
N ILE A 72 -6.98 5.00 -2.73
CA ILE A 72 -6.49 6.29 -3.26
C ILE A 72 -4.96 6.27 -3.32
N ARG A 73 -4.30 5.82 -2.24
CA ARG A 73 -2.84 5.68 -2.17
C ARG A 73 -2.28 4.76 -3.27
N ALA A 74 -2.82 3.55 -3.39
CA ALA A 74 -2.41 2.57 -4.40
C ALA A 74 -2.63 3.06 -5.84
N SER A 75 -3.64 3.91 -6.06
CA SER A 75 -3.87 4.48 -7.40
C SER A 75 -2.81 5.51 -7.83
N HIS A 76 -1.94 5.95 -6.91
CA HIS A 76 -0.98 7.04 -7.11
C HIS A 76 -1.60 8.30 -7.73
N ARG A 77 -2.92 8.49 -7.57
CA ARG A 77 -3.63 9.65 -8.10
C ARG A 77 -3.64 10.78 -7.10
N THR A 78 -3.57 11.99 -7.62
CA THR A 78 -3.90 13.19 -6.83
C THR A 78 -5.34 13.11 -6.33
N THR A 79 -5.54 13.44 -5.06
CA THR A 79 -6.86 13.43 -4.40
C THR A 79 -7.82 14.49 -4.99
N LEU A 80 -7.31 15.42 -5.80
CA LEU A 80 -8.12 16.46 -6.45
C LEU A 80 -8.24 16.17 -7.96
N THR A 81 -9.37 15.63 -8.39
CA THR A 81 -9.76 15.62 -9.80
C THR A 81 -10.44 16.96 -10.14
N LYS A 82 -10.10 17.55 -11.30
CA LYS A 82 -10.54 18.88 -11.75
C LYS A 82 -12.06 19.10 -11.77
N ASP A 83 -12.84 18.03 -11.72
CA ASP A 83 -14.30 18.04 -11.89
C ASP A 83 -15.09 18.47 -10.64
N TRP A 84 -14.42 18.82 -9.55
CA TRP A 84 -15.06 19.24 -8.28
C TRP A 84 -15.53 20.71 -8.27
N TYR A 85 -15.34 21.45 -9.36
CA TYR A 85 -15.69 22.88 -9.47
C TYR A 85 -17.10 23.12 -10.07
N ASP A 86 -17.79 22.09 -10.54
CA ASP A 86 -19.10 22.20 -11.23
C ASP A 86 -20.31 21.89 -10.32
N VAL A 87 -20.23 22.20 -9.03
CA VAL A 87 -21.40 22.15 -8.14
C VAL A 87 -22.02 23.55 -8.05
N PRO A 88 -23.25 23.77 -8.56
CA PRO A 88 -23.92 25.06 -8.42
C PRO A 88 -24.19 25.36 -6.94
N LEU A 89 -23.91 26.59 -6.50
CA LEU A 89 -24.31 27.13 -5.19
C LEU A 89 -25.83 27.29 -5.09
#